data_AF-A0A7C4ZQX2-F1
#
_entry.id   AF-A0A7C4ZQX2-F1
#
_cell.length_a   1.000
_cell.length_b   1.000
_cell.length_c   1.000
_cell.angle_alpha   90.00
_cell.angle_beta   90.00
_cell.angle_gamma   90.00
#
_symmetry.space_group_name_H-M   'P 1'
#
loop_
_entity.id
_entity.type
_entity.pdbx_description
1 polymer ?
#
loop_
_entity_poly.entity_id
_entity_poly.type
_entity_poly.pdbx_seq_one_letter_code
_entity_poly.pdbx_strand_id
1 'polypeptide(L)'
;ALNECVEVFESREREDLLTFYSMLRAAEERAGFSSYPLSWFDAVWDIYPADLSKVFLAKWNGKTVSGVFTVMHSKTVFALAAGSFSEGWKVRPNDVMHWKVMEWACQKGYSRYHMGLVHEPPPTEGSSSWGIWRWKREWNGSLEKLQIFHKFFKPKYKLVLGAKRLAEKGYNFFRSL
;
A
#
# COMPACT_ATOMS: atom_id res chain seq x y z
N ALA A 1 7.20 9.57 21.25
CA ALA A 1 7.77 8.99 20.02
C ALA A 1 9.06 9.70 19.62
N LEU A 2 9.06 10.99 19.29
CA LEU A 2 10.28 11.73 18.87
C LEU A 2 11.37 11.90 19.95
N ASN A 3 11.06 11.63 21.23
CA ASN A 3 12.01 11.70 22.34
C ASN A 3 12.79 10.40 22.57
N GLU A 4 12.55 9.36 21.77
CA GLU A 4 13.21 8.07 21.89
C GLU A 4 14.10 7.87 20.65
N CYS A 5 15.34 7.43 20.85
CA CYS A 5 16.40 7.31 19.83
C CYS A 5 16.08 6.27 18.74
N VAL A 6 15.03 6.53 17.96
CA VAL A 6 14.66 5.77 16.77
C VAL A 6 15.32 6.44 15.57
N GLU A 7 16.26 5.74 14.97
CA GLU A 7 16.97 6.19 13.77
C GLU A 7 16.30 5.57 12.54
N VAL A 8 16.05 6.37 11.51
CA VAL A 8 15.44 5.88 10.27
C VAL A 8 16.43 6.06 9.13
N PHE A 9 16.66 5.02 8.36
CA PHE A 9 17.54 5.04 7.21
C PHE A 9 16.87 4.39 5.99
N GLU A 10 17.25 4.84 4.80
CA GLU A 10 16.88 4.21 3.53
C GLU A 10 17.93 3.17 3.14
N SER A 11 17.51 2.05 2.54
CA SER A 11 18.43 1.01 2.08
C SER A 11 18.01 0.39 0.76
N ARG A 12 19.03 -0.02 0.00
CA ARG A 12 18.89 -0.87 -1.19
C ARG A 12 19.71 -2.16 -1.09
N GLU A 13 20.15 -2.52 0.11
CA GLU A 13 20.84 -3.77 0.36
C GLU A 13 19.88 -4.95 0.44
N ARG A 14 20.31 -6.11 -0.04
CA ARG A 14 19.48 -7.32 -0.10
C ARG A 14 19.14 -7.84 1.30
N GLU A 15 20.09 -7.74 2.22
CA GLU A 15 19.96 -8.13 3.62
C GLU A 15 18.89 -7.30 4.33
N ASP A 16 18.79 -6.02 3.99
CA ASP A 16 17.78 -5.11 4.53
C ASP A 16 16.39 -5.37 3.96
N LEU A 17 16.29 -5.76 2.68
CA LEU A 17 15.05 -6.27 2.11
C LEU A 17 14.57 -7.53 2.84
N LEU A 18 15.46 -8.49 3.09
CA LEU A 18 15.13 -9.72 3.82
C LEU A 18 14.73 -9.42 5.27
N THR A 19 15.41 -8.46 5.91
CA THR A 19 15.06 -7.96 7.25
C THR A 19 13.67 -7.33 7.26
N PHE A 20 13.34 -6.50 6.28
CA PHE A 20 11.99 -5.98 6.11
C PHE A 20 10.97 -7.11 5.92
N TYR A 21 11.27 -8.08 5.06
CA TYR A 21 10.34 -9.15 4.74
C TYR A 21 10.02 -10.02 5.97
N SER A 22 11.00 -10.29 6.84
CA SER A 22 10.74 -11.02 8.10
C SER A 22 9.80 -10.23 9.04
N MET A 23 9.92 -8.90 9.10
CA MET A 23 8.98 -8.03 9.82
C MET A 23 7.58 -8.04 9.21
N LEU A 24 7.47 -8.11 7.87
CA LEU A 24 6.20 -8.25 7.18
C LEU A 24 5.54 -9.60 7.50
N ARG A 25 6.29 -10.70 7.47
CA ARG A 25 5.79 -12.03 7.84
C ARG A 25 5.27 -12.07 9.28
N ALA A 26 6.00 -11.48 10.22
CA ALA A 26 5.55 -11.36 11.61
C ALA A 26 4.27 -10.50 11.75
N ALA A 27 4.09 -9.49 10.88
CA ALA A 27 2.87 -8.69 10.84
C ALA A 27 1.68 -9.46 10.26
N GLU A 28 1.89 -10.23 9.19
CA GLU A 28 0.89 -11.10 8.57
C GLU A 28 0.37 -12.16 9.54
N GLU A 29 1.28 -12.88 10.21
CA GLU A 29 0.94 -13.92 11.18
C GLU A 29 0.09 -13.35 12.33
N ARG A 30 0.50 -12.18 12.86
CA ARG A 30 -0.22 -11.52 13.95
C ARG A 30 -1.61 -11.02 13.54
N ALA A 31 -1.73 -10.40 12.37
CA ALA A 31 -2.95 -9.70 11.96
C ALA A 31 -3.87 -10.55 11.07
N GLY A 32 -3.45 -11.75 10.67
CA GLY A 32 -4.26 -12.69 9.89
C GLY A 32 -4.48 -12.23 8.44
N PHE A 33 -3.46 -11.65 7.80
CA PHE A 33 -3.52 -11.28 6.38
C PHE A 33 -2.38 -11.92 5.59
N SER A 34 -2.44 -11.80 4.26
CA SER A 34 -1.36 -12.22 3.38
C SER A 34 -1.00 -11.08 2.43
N SER A 35 0.29 -10.75 2.37
CA SER A 35 0.88 -9.84 1.39
C SER A 35 1.53 -10.65 0.26
N TYR A 36 2.36 -9.98 -0.53
CA TYR A 36 3.07 -10.59 -1.64
C TYR A 36 4.15 -11.58 -1.16
N PRO A 37 4.46 -12.64 -1.93
CA PRO A 37 5.59 -13.51 -1.62
C PRO A 37 6.92 -12.78 -1.82
N LEU A 38 8.00 -13.26 -1.20
CA LEU A 38 9.36 -12.69 -1.35
C LEU A 38 9.77 -12.51 -2.81
N SER A 39 9.43 -13.47 -3.68
CA SER A 39 9.74 -13.41 -5.12
C SER A 39 9.13 -12.20 -5.83
N TRP A 40 8.00 -11.68 -5.33
CA TRP A 40 7.41 -10.45 -5.84
C TRP A 40 8.26 -9.23 -5.45
N PHE A 41 8.71 -9.19 -4.19
CA PHE A 41 9.59 -8.12 -3.72
C PHE A 41 10.94 -8.15 -4.46
N ASP A 42 11.50 -9.34 -4.69
CA ASP A 42 12.70 -9.53 -5.50
C ASP A 42 12.52 -9.03 -6.94
N ALA A 43 11.41 -9.41 -7.59
CA ALA A 43 11.11 -8.93 -8.94
C ALA A 43 11.00 -7.39 -8.99
N VAL A 44 10.34 -6.77 -8.01
CA VAL A 44 10.30 -5.30 -7.90
C VAL A 44 11.68 -4.74 -7.58
N TRP A 45 12.50 -5.46 -6.81
CA TRP A 45 13.87 -5.07 -6.48
C TRP A 45 14.74 -4.95 -7.72
N ASP A 46 14.59 -5.92 -8.63
CA ASP A 46 15.40 -6.05 -9.85
C ASP A 46 14.89 -5.14 -10.98
N ILE A 47 13.57 -4.94 -11.08
CA ILE A 47 12.97 -4.12 -12.17
C ILE A 47 13.17 -2.63 -11.93
N TYR A 48 13.02 -2.16 -10.69
CA TYR A 48 13.09 -0.74 -10.38
C TYR A 48 14.51 -0.31 -9.96
N PRO A 49 15.01 0.81 -10.51
CA PRO A 49 16.26 1.40 -10.01
C PRO A 49 16.11 1.87 -8.55
N ALA A 50 17.25 2.06 -7.89
CA ALA A 50 17.32 2.36 -6.45
C ALA A 50 16.62 3.66 -6.02
N ASP A 51 16.39 4.59 -6.94
CA ASP A 51 15.64 5.83 -6.73
C ASP A 51 14.13 5.65 -6.85
N LEU A 52 13.67 4.55 -7.46
CA LEU A 52 12.26 4.22 -7.68
C LEU A 52 11.72 3.09 -6.81
N SER A 53 12.58 2.34 -6.12
CA SER A 53 12.19 1.39 -5.08
C SER A 53 13.26 1.28 -4.00
N LYS A 54 12.83 1.19 -2.73
CA LYS A 54 13.71 1.03 -1.56
C LYS A 54 12.92 0.61 -0.33
N VAL A 55 13.63 0.13 0.69
CA VAL A 55 13.09 0.02 2.04
C VAL A 55 13.52 1.20 2.90
N PHE A 56 12.65 1.63 3.79
CA PHE A 56 13.03 2.46 4.93
C PHE A 56 12.93 1.60 6.18
N LEU A 57 13.96 1.63 7.00
CA LEU A 57 14.09 0.83 8.21
C LEU A 57 14.25 1.73 9.42
N ALA A 58 13.60 1.38 10.53
CA ALA A 58 13.76 2.05 11.80
C ALA A 58 14.57 1.18 12.77
N LYS A 59 15.61 1.76 13.33
CA LYS A 59 16.50 1.14 14.30
C LYS A 59 16.26 1.72 15.68
N TRP A 60 16.16 0.84 16.67
CA TRP A 60 16.07 1.21 18.08
C TRP A 60 16.97 0.29 18.90
N ASN A 61 17.82 0.87 19.75
CA ASN A 61 18.79 0.13 20.56
C ASN A 61 19.63 -0.89 19.77
N GLY A 62 20.16 -0.47 18.63
CA GLY A 62 21.01 -1.35 17.81
C GLY A 62 20.24 -2.33 16.90
N LYS A 63 18.92 -2.47 17.05
CA LYS A 63 18.11 -3.45 16.33
C LYS A 63 17.13 -2.79 15.36
N THR A 64 16.98 -3.35 14.17
CA THR A 64 15.91 -2.95 13.23
C THR A 64 14.58 -3.48 13.74
N VAL A 65 13.61 -2.58 13.97
CA VAL A 65 12.33 -2.89 14.63
C VAL A 65 11.10 -2.57 13.79
N SER A 66 11.23 -1.75 12.75
CA SER A 66 10.19 -1.60 11.73
C SER A 66 10.76 -1.35 10.35
N GLY A 67 9.97 -1.63 9.33
CA GLY A 67 10.33 -1.36 7.94
C GLY A 67 9.11 -1.11 7.06
N VAL A 68 9.30 -0.30 6.02
CA VAL A 68 8.33 -0.09 4.95
C VAL A 68 9.01 -0.25 3.61
N PHE A 69 8.40 -1.05 2.74
CA PHE A 69 8.78 -1.18 1.34
C PHE A 69 8.06 -0.12 0.51
N THR A 70 8.83 0.63 -0.25
CA THR A 70 8.33 1.77 -1.03
C THR A 70 8.63 1.65 -2.51
N VAL A 71 7.71 2.15 -3.31
CA VAL A 71 7.88 2.37 -4.75
C VAL A 71 7.49 3.81 -5.07
N MET A 72 8.25 4.47 -5.90
CA MET A 72 8.02 5.86 -6.32
C MET A 72 7.53 5.86 -7.77
N HIS A 73 6.46 6.61 -8.03
CA HIS A 73 5.96 6.80 -9.38
C HIS A 73 5.30 8.18 -9.50
N SER A 74 5.69 8.94 -10.53
CA SER A 74 5.29 10.33 -10.71
C SER A 74 5.58 11.15 -9.43
N LYS A 75 4.60 11.88 -8.89
CA LYS A 75 4.73 12.67 -7.66
C LYS A 75 4.31 11.92 -6.38
N THR A 76 4.24 10.59 -6.43
CA THR A 76 3.72 9.76 -5.33
C THR A 76 4.76 8.77 -4.82
N VAL A 77 4.91 8.70 -3.50
CA VAL A 77 5.57 7.61 -2.78
C VAL A 77 4.51 6.61 -2.33
N PHE A 78 4.60 5.37 -2.78
CA PHE A 78 3.68 4.30 -2.41
C PHE A 78 4.29 3.44 -1.29
N ALA A 79 3.66 3.43 -0.12
CA ALA A 79 4.00 2.54 0.98
C ALA A 79 3.27 1.21 0.79
N LEU A 80 3.86 0.29 0.02
CA LEU A 80 3.18 -0.92 -0.46
C LEU A 80 3.02 -1.98 0.62
N ALA A 81 4.00 -2.10 1.50
CA ALA A 81 3.95 -3.04 2.62
C ALA A 81 4.79 -2.51 3.78
N ALA A 82 4.33 -2.78 5.01
CA ALA A 82 5.01 -2.36 6.22
C ALA A 82 4.93 -3.46 7.28
N GLY A 83 5.97 -3.57 8.10
CA GLY A 83 6.08 -4.56 9.15
C GLY A 83 6.86 -4.00 10.33
N SER A 84 6.65 -4.59 11.51
CA SER A 84 7.39 -4.23 12.71
C SER A 84 7.39 -5.36 13.71
N PHE A 85 8.46 -5.45 14.48
CA PHE A 85 8.59 -6.37 15.61
C PHE A 85 8.06 -5.75 16.90
N SER A 86 7.53 -6.59 17.78
CA SER A 86 6.86 -6.16 19.00
C SER A 86 7.80 -5.54 20.02
N GLU A 87 9.08 -5.90 20.01
CA GLU A 87 10.11 -5.34 20.88
C GLU A 87 10.23 -3.81 20.72
N GLY A 88 9.92 -3.29 19.53
CA GLY A 88 9.96 -1.86 19.25
C GLY A 88 8.68 -1.10 19.58
N TRP A 89 7.52 -1.72 19.77
CA TRP A 89 6.24 -0.99 19.71
C TRP A 89 6.07 0.11 20.76
N LYS A 90 6.68 -0.03 21.93
CA LYS A 90 6.65 1.00 22.99
C LYS A 90 7.22 2.34 22.52
N VAL A 91 8.15 2.33 21.56
CA VAL A 91 8.79 3.54 21.02
C VAL A 91 8.09 4.09 19.77
N ARG A 92 7.00 3.42 19.34
CA ARG A 92 6.21 3.74 18.13
C ARG A 92 7.06 3.89 16.86
N PRO A 93 7.89 2.89 16.49
CA PRO A 93 8.87 3.02 15.42
C PRO A 93 8.20 3.20 14.04
N ASN A 94 7.01 2.63 13.82
CA ASN A 94 6.25 2.84 12.59
C ASN A 94 5.90 4.31 12.36
N ASP A 95 5.50 5.05 13.41
CA ASP A 95 5.15 6.46 13.26
C ASP A 95 6.39 7.30 12.94
N VAL A 96 7.50 7.05 13.63
CA VAL A 96 8.76 7.76 13.37
C VAL A 96 9.28 7.44 11.96
N MET A 97 9.21 6.17 11.56
CA MET A 97 9.58 5.72 10.23
C MET A 97 8.74 6.42 9.16
N HIS A 98 7.41 6.36 9.25
CA HIS A 98 6.53 6.98 8.28
C HIS A 98 6.67 8.50 8.24
N TRP A 99 6.83 9.17 9.40
CA TRP A 99 7.20 10.59 9.46
C TRP A 99 8.43 10.88 8.61
N LYS A 100 9.51 10.12 8.82
CA LYS A 100 10.78 10.33 8.13
C LYS A 100 10.72 10.01 6.64
N VAL A 101 9.92 9.02 6.24
CA VAL A 101 9.67 8.78 4.81
C VAL A 101 8.92 9.96 4.18
N MET A 102 7.92 10.54 4.86
CA MET A 102 7.22 11.73 4.38
C MET A 102 8.13 12.96 4.31
N GLU A 103 8.98 13.17 5.31
CA GLU A 103 9.97 14.26 5.35
C GLU A 103 10.96 14.14 4.18
N TRP A 104 11.50 12.94 3.96
CA TRP A 104 12.33 12.60 2.81
C TRP A 104 11.58 12.82 1.48
N ALA A 105 10.31 12.42 1.40
CA ALA A 105 9.51 12.56 0.19
C ALA A 105 9.34 14.03 -0.20
N CYS A 106 9.06 14.90 0.77
CA CYS A 106 9.00 16.34 0.58
C CYS A 106 10.33 16.91 0.09
N GLN A 107 11.46 16.51 0.69
CA GLN A 107 12.80 16.95 0.29
C GLN A 107 13.14 16.53 -1.15
N LYS A 108 12.65 15.38 -1.61
CA LYS A 108 12.83 14.89 -2.99
C LYS A 108 11.79 15.44 -3.97
N GLY A 109 10.88 16.31 -3.53
CA GLY A 109 9.89 16.96 -4.40
C GLY A 109 8.71 16.07 -4.79
N TYR A 110 8.43 15.03 -4.02
CA TYR A 110 7.16 14.29 -4.07
C TYR A 110 6.08 15.06 -3.30
N SER A 111 4.83 14.94 -3.74
CA SER A 111 3.70 15.69 -3.17
C SER A 111 2.58 14.79 -2.65
N ARG A 112 2.72 13.46 -2.77
CA ARG A 112 1.73 12.50 -2.29
C ARG A 112 2.40 11.30 -1.62
N TYR A 113 1.85 10.88 -0.49
CA TYR A 113 2.23 9.67 0.22
C TYR A 113 1.04 8.71 0.28
N HIS A 114 1.08 7.64 -0.51
CA HIS A 114 -0.01 6.69 -0.63
C HIS A 114 0.12 5.60 0.45
N MET A 115 -0.72 5.68 1.48
CA MET A 115 -0.69 4.83 2.69
C MET A 115 -1.26 3.41 2.48
N GLY A 116 -1.61 3.06 1.24
CA GLY A 116 -2.21 1.77 0.89
C GLY A 116 -3.73 1.73 1.07
N LEU A 117 -4.33 0.62 0.67
CA LEU A 117 -5.79 0.45 0.62
C LEU A 117 -6.43 0.28 2.01
N VAL A 118 -7.72 0.55 2.10
CA VAL A 118 -8.57 0.26 3.26
C VAL A 118 -9.86 -0.41 2.77
N HIS A 119 -10.53 -1.14 3.65
CA HIS A 119 -11.84 -1.73 3.33
C HIS A 119 -12.92 -0.65 3.13
N GLU A 120 -13.87 -0.93 2.23
CA GLU A 120 -15.13 -0.20 2.09
C GLU A 120 -16.27 -1.22 2.31
N PRO A 121 -17.12 -1.06 3.36
CA PRO A 121 -17.16 0.05 4.32
C PRO A 121 -15.94 0.09 5.27
N PRO A 122 -15.67 1.25 5.91
CA PRO A 122 -14.63 1.35 6.95
C PRO A 122 -14.79 0.28 8.05
N PRO A 123 -13.69 -0.26 8.58
CA PRO A 123 -13.73 -1.27 9.63
C PRO A 123 -14.31 -0.72 10.94
N THR A 124 -14.98 -1.59 11.69
CA THR A 124 -15.48 -1.27 13.03
C THR A 124 -14.40 -1.41 14.09
N GLU A 125 -14.56 -0.71 15.21
CA GLU A 125 -13.70 -0.88 16.38
C GLU A 125 -13.68 -2.33 16.88
N GLY A 126 -12.48 -2.82 17.18
CA GLY A 126 -12.24 -4.22 17.59
C GLY A 126 -11.99 -5.20 16.45
N SER A 127 -12.23 -4.82 15.19
CA SER A 127 -11.85 -5.66 14.03
C SER A 127 -10.34 -5.68 13.80
N SER A 128 -9.82 -6.71 13.12
CA SER A 128 -8.39 -6.88 12.85
C SER A 128 -7.78 -5.73 12.04
N SER A 129 -8.56 -5.07 11.19
CA SER A 129 -8.13 -3.93 10.37
C SER A 129 -8.41 -2.56 11.00
N TRP A 130 -8.98 -2.51 12.21
CA TRP A 130 -9.26 -1.25 12.92
C TRP A 130 -7.98 -0.44 13.18
N GLY A 131 -6.91 -1.10 13.63
CA GLY A 131 -5.66 -0.42 13.98
C GLY A 131 -5.02 0.29 12.80
N ILE A 132 -4.94 -0.38 11.64
CA ILE A 132 -4.39 0.21 10.42
C ILE A 132 -5.27 1.32 9.86
N TRP A 133 -6.61 1.17 9.93
CA TRP A 133 -7.52 2.23 9.52
C TRP A 133 -7.40 3.46 10.41
N ARG A 134 -7.42 3.27 11.73
CA ARG A 134 -7.27 4.35 12.71
C ARG A 134 -5.95 5.09 12.53
N TRP A 135 -4.85 4.36 12.38
CA TRP A 135 -3.53 4.94 12.11
C TRP A 135 -3.53 5.85 10.88
N LYS A 136 -4.10 5.41 9.75
CA LYS A 136 -4.21 6.26 8.54
C LYS A 136 -5.03 7.53 8.78
N ARG A 137 -6.05 7.47 9.64
CA ARG A 137 -6.88 8.63 10.01
C ARG A 137 -6.14 9.58 10.95
N GLU A 138 -5.40 9.07 11.93
CA GLU A 138 -4.56 9.86 12.84
C GLU A 138 -3.47 10.64 12.09
N TRP A 139 -2.97 10.07 10.99
CA TRP A 139 -2.06 10.73 10.03
C TRP A 139 -2.75 11.69 9.05
N ASN A 140 -4.03 12.03 9.29
CA ASN A 140 -4.84 12.89 8.44
C ASN A 140 -4.98 12.40 6.99
N GLY A 141 -4.97 11.08 6.77
CA GLY A 141 -5.08 10.49 5.44
C GLY A 141 -6.42 10.77 4.76
N SER A 142 -6.36 11.24 3.51
CA SER A 142 -7.53 11.43 2.65
C SER A 142 -7.97 10.09 2.02
N LEU A 143 -9.27 9.81 2.06
CA LEU A 143 -9.84 8.65 1.38
C LEU A 143 -10.11 9.00 -0.09
N GLU A 144 -9.55 8.21 -1.00
CA GLU A 144 -9.83 8.26 -2.42
C GLU A 144 -10.47 6.94 -2.86
N LYS A 145 -11.57 7.02 -3.61
CA LYS A 145 -12.29 5.83 -4.07
C LYS A 145 -11.65 5.25 -5.31
N LEU A 146 -11.09 4.05 -5.21
CA LEU A 146 -10.58 3.31 -6.36
C LEU A 146 -11.72 2.51 -7.02
N GLN A 147 -12.06 2.86 -8.26
CA GLN A 147 -13.08 2.15 -9.03
C GLN A 147 -12.41 1.08 -9.91
N ILE A 148 -12.84 -0.17 -9.76
CA ILE A 148 -12.35 -1.29 -10.56
C ILE A 148 -13.38 -1.63 -11.62
N PHE A 149 -13.00 -1.48 -12.89
CA PHE A 149 -13.85 -1.79 -14.03
C PHE A 149 -13.38 -3.06 -14.72
N HIS A 150 -14.30 -3.97 -15.00
CA HIS A 150 -14.03 -5.19 -15.73
C HIS A 150 -14.67 -5.16 -17.11
N LYS A 151 -13.86 -5.33 -18.15
CA LYS A 151 -14.36 -5.56 -19.51
C LYS A 151 -14.56 -7.06 -19.73
N PHE A 152 -15.80 -7.51 -19.59
CA PHE A 152 -16.13 -8.91 -19.86
C PHE A 152 -16.26 -9.17 -21.36
N PHE A 153 -15.35 -9.97 -21.92
CA PHE A 153 -15.51 -10.51 -23.26
C PHE A 153 -16.39 -11.75 -23.21
N LYS A 154 -17.61 -11.63 -23.74
CA LYS A 154 -18.57 -12.74 -23.89
C LYS A 154 -18.74 -13.10 -25.38
N PRO A 155 -17.72 -13.71 -26.04
CA PRO A 155 -17.74 -13.96 -27.47
C PRO A 155 -18.93 -14.84 -27.90
N LYS A 156 -19.31 -15.82 -27.07
CA LYS A 156 -20.49 -16.68 -27.30
C LYS A 156 -21.83 -15.92 -27.33
N TYR A 157 -21.88 -14.73 -26.76
CA TYR A 157 -23.09 -13.90 -26.69
C TYR A 157 -23.03 -12.70 -27.65
N LYS A 158 -22.01 -12.60 -28.52
CA LYS A 158 -21.82 -11.46 -29.42
C LYS A 158 -23.03 -11.22 -30.32
N LEU A 159 -23.64 -12.31 -30.81
CA LEU A 159 -24.80 -12.28 -31.70
C LEU A 159 -26.07 -11.83 -30.94
N VAL A 160 -26.31 -12.39 -29.75
CA VAL A 160 -27.43 -12.01 -28.87
C VAL A 160 -27.32 -10.55 -28.40
N LEU A 161 -26.12 -10.12 -27.99
CA LEU A 161 -25.85 -8.72 -27.60
C LEU A 161 -25.92 -7.77 -28.81
N GLY A 162 -25.65 -8.26 -30.03
CA GLY A 162 -25.85 -7.51 -31.27
C GLY A 162 -27.34 -7.30 -31.56
N ALA A 163 -28.12 -8.37 -31.54
CA ALA A 163 -29.57 -8.35 -31.74
C ALA A 163 -30.28 -7.47 -30.70
N LYS A 164 -29.92 -7.60 -29.41
CA LYS A 164 -30.44 -6.74 -28.33
C LYS A 164 -30.21 -5.25 -28.60
N ARG A 165 -28.99 -4.86 -29.01
CA ARG A 165 -28.66 -3.46 -29.31
C ARG A 165 -29.44 -2.90 -30.50
N LEU A 166 -29.72 -3.73 -31.51
CA LEU A 166 -30.56 -3.34 -32.64
C LEU A 166 -32.01 -3.11 -32.20
N ALA A 167 -32.57 -4.01 -31.39
CA ALA A 167 -33.91 -3.86 -30.83
C ALA A 167 -34.03 -2.60 -29.95
N GLU A 168 -33.05 -2.33 -29.07
CA GLU A 168 -33.01 -1.12 -28.23
C GLU A 168 -32.97 0.17 -29.06
N LYS A 169 -32.19 0.20 -30.15
CA LYS A 169 -32.14 1.34 -31.08
C LYS A 169 -33.49 1.57 -31.76
N GLY A 170 -34.13 0.51 -32.24
CA GLY A 170 -35.46 0.59 -32.86
C GLY A 170 -36.50 1.12 -31.87
N TYR A 171 -36.59 0.54 -30.68
CA TYR A 171 -37.52 0.98 -29.64
C TYR A 171 -37.32 2.47 -29.28
N ASN A 172 -36.08 2.90 -29.06
CA ASN A 172 -35.80 4.30 -28.73
C ASN A 172 -36.16 5.26 -29.87
N PHE A 173 -35.95 4.87 -31.13
CA PHE A 173 -36.34 5.65 -32.30
C PHE A 173 -37.87 5.83 -32.37
N PHE A 174 -38.63 4.75 -32.22
CA PHE A 174 -40.10 4.82 -32.21
C PHE A 174 -40.67 5.53 -30.98
N ARG A 175 -39.98 5.49 -29.83
CA ARG A 175 -40.37 6.25 -28.63
C ARG A 175 -40.09 7.75 -28.75
N SER A 176 -39.17 8.16 -29.62
CA SER A 176 -38.81 9.56 -29.85
C SER A 176 -39.59 10.25 -30.98
N LEU A 177 -40.40 9.49 -31.71
CA LEU A 177 -41.39 9.96 -32.68
C LEU A 177 -42.71 10.26 -31.97
#